data_AF-A0A1Q9UQH5-F1
#
_entry.id   AF-A0A1Q9UQH5-F1
#
_cell.length_a   1.000
_cell.length_b   1.000
_cell.length_c   1.000
_cell.angle_alpha   90.00
_cell.angle_beta   90.00
_cell.angle_gamma   90.00
#
_symmetry.space_group_name_H-M   'P 1'
#
loop_
_entity.id
_entity.type
_entity.pdbx_description
1 polymer ?
#
loop_
_entity_poly.entity_id
_entity_poly.type
_entity_poly.pdbx_seq_one_letter_code
_entity_poly.pdbx_strand_id
1 'polypeptide(L)' 'MIGPIDHSKTKKPASRTPLYLAAADSLAEQIADQPVGTRLPSEDELAGQLGVSRLTARAALAELERRYL' A
#
# COMPACT_ATOMS: atom_id res chain seq x y z
N MET A 1 -31.07 -35.50 7.96
CA MET A 1 -31.08 -34.16 7.34
C MET A 1 -29.98 -33.32 7.99
N ILE A 2 -28.80 -33.26 7.38
CA ILE A 2 -27.73 -32.32 7.74
C ILE A 2 -27.40 -31.60 6.44
N GLY A 3 -27.74 -30.31 6.36
CA GLY A 3 -27.49 -29.49 5.17
C GLY A 3 -25.98 -29.25 4.98
N PRO A 4 -25.51 -29.02 3.75
CA PRO A 4 -24.10 -28.78 3.49
C PRO A 4 -23.72 -27.39 4.00
N ILE A 5 -22.61 -27.33 4.73
CA ILE A 5 -21.97 -26.11 5.19
C ILE A 5 -21.23 -25.50 4.00
N ASP A 6 -21.79 -24.44 3.43
CA ASP A 6 -21.21 -23.70 2.32
C ASP A 6 -19.94 -22.94 2.77
N HIS A 7 -18.78 -23.46 2.38
CA HIS A 7 -17.47 -22.83 2.61
C HIS A 7 -16.96 -22.06 1.37
N SER A 8 -17.82 -21.68 0.43
CA SER A 8 -17.36 -21.15 -0.86
C SER A 8 -17.33 -19.61 -0.93
N LYS A 9 -16.57 -18.97 -0.04
CA LYS A 9 -15.94 -17.67 -0.40
C LYS A 9 -14.66 -17.94 -1.19
N THR A 10 -14.80 -18.49 -2.39
CA THR A 10 -13.69 -18.65 -3.34
C THR A 10 -13.27 -17.29 -3.88
N LYS A 11 -12.29 -16.68 -3.21
CA LYS A 11 -11.64 -15.45 -3.65
C LYS A 11 -10.87 -15.74 -4.95
N LYS A 12 -11.42 -15.30 -6.08
CA LYS A 12 -10.75 -15.22 -7.38
C LYS A 12 -9.29 -14.75 -7.17
N PRO A 13 -8.25 -15.41 -7.71
CA PRO A 13 -6.91 -14.82 -7.70
C PRO A 13 -6.90 -13.75 -8.79
N ALA A 14 -7.56 -12.61 -8.53
CA ALA A 14 -7.14 -11.37 -9.15
C ALA A 14 -5.67 -11.23 -8.77
N SER A 15 -4.77 -10.99 -9.73
CA SER A 15 -3.39 -10.61 -9.47
C SER A 15 -3.38 -9.51 -8.39
N ARG A 16 -3.17 -9.90 -7.13
CA ARG A 16 -3.24 -8.98 -6.00
C ARG A 16 -1.95 -8.20 -6.05
N THR A 17 -2.00 -6.99 -6.58
CA THR A 17 -0.90 -6.03 -6.44
C THR A 17 -0.44 -6.06 -4.98
N PRO A 18 0.85 -6.35 -4.72
CA PRO A 18 1.40 -6.28 -3.38
C PRO A 18 0.99 -4.98 -2.69
N LEU A 19 0.59 -5.06 -1.42
CA LEU A 19 0.03 -3.90 -0.71
C LEU A 19 0.99 -2.70 -0.69
N TYR A 20 2.29 -2.95 -0.60
CA TYR A 20 3.30 -1.89 -0.63
C TYR A 20 3.40 -1.19 -1.99
N LEU A 21 3.09 -1.88 -3.11
CA LEU A 21 3.05 -1.25 -4.43
C LEU A 21 1.86 -0.31 -4.54
N ALA A 22 0.68 -0.75 -4.07
CA ALA A 22 -0.50 0.11 -4.02
C ALA A 22 -0.27 1.33 -3.10
N ALA A 23 0.38 1.13 -1.95
CA ALA A 23 0.78 2.21 -1.06
C ALA A 23 1.82 3.16 -1.70
N ALA A 24 2.75 2.64 -2.51
CA ALA A 24 3.71 3.46 -3.24
C ALA A 24 3.04 4.32 -4.31
N ASP A 25 2.04 3.76 -5.01
CA ASP A 25 1.26 4.50 -6.01
C ASP A 25 0.45 5.62 -5.33
N SER A 26 -0.26 5.33 -4.24
CA SER A 26 -0.99 6.34 -3.47
C SER A 26 -0.07 7.41 -2.87
N LEU A 27 1.16 7.04 -2.48
CA LEU A 27 2.14 8.00 -1.99
C LEU A 27 2.68 8.88 -3.13
N ALA A 28 2.96 8.30 -4.31
CA ALA A 28 3.39 9.04 -5.49
C ALA A 28 2.37 10.11 -5.89
N GLU A 29 1.08 9.76 -5.89
CA GLU A 29 -0.01 10.70 -6.16
C GLU A 29 -0.05 11.85 -5.15
N GLN A 30 0.13 11.56 -3.85
CA GLN A 30 0.13 12.58 -2.79
C GLN A 30 1.30 13.56 -2.87
N ILE A 31 2.43 13.13 -3.42
CA ILE A 31 3.65 13.96 -3.49
C ILE A 31 3.87 14.58 -4.87
N ALA A 32 3.07 14.21 -5.88
CA ALA A 32 3.24 14.65 -7.26
C ALA A 32 3.21 16.18 -7.40
N ASP A 33 2.36 16.85 -6.63
CA ASP A 33 2.21 18.31 -6.64
C ASP A 33 3.09 19.02 -5.60
N GLN A 34 3.90 18.28 -4.84
CA GLN A 34 4.76 18.87 -3.82
C GLN A 34 6.07 19.38 -4.43
N PRO A 35 6.58 20.55 -3.99
CA PRO A 35 7.89 21.03 -4.41
C PRO A 35 9.00 20.02 -4.09
N VAL A 36 9.98 19.91 -4.99
CA VAL A 36 11.18 19.10 -4.74
C VAL A 36 11.89 19.60 -3.47
N GLY A 37 12.33 18.66 -2.63
CA GLY A 37 12.93 18.96 -1.34
C GLY A 37 11.93 19.11 -0.20
N THR A 38 10.62 19.01 -0.46
CA THR A 38 9.61 18.88 0.60
C THR A 38 9.89 17.62 1.40
N ARG A 39 9.95 17.77 2.73
CA ARG A 39 10.15 16.65 3.64
C ARG A 39 8.87 15.82 3.72
N LEU A 40 8.99 14.51 3.50
CA LEU A 40 7.89 13.57 3.69
C LEU A 40 7.56 13.38 5.17
N PRO A 41 6.30 13.06 5.52
CA PRO A 41 5.93 12.61 6.85
C PRO A 41 6.72 11.37 7.28
N SER A 42 6.74 11.09 8.59
CA SER A 42 7.38 9.89 9.11
C SER A 42 6.68 8.61 8.64
N GLU A 43 7.38 7.46 8.71
CA GLU A 43 6.82 6.15 8.34
C GLU A 43 5.52 5.82 9.10
N ASP A 44 5.43 6.21 10.38
CA ASP A 44 4.25 5.99 11.23
C ASP A 44 3.08 6.89 10.82
N GLU A 45 3.34 8.15 10.47
CA GLU A 45 2.31 9.06 9.96
C GLU A 45 1.78 8.58 8.59
N LEU A 46 2.69 8.18 7.70
CA LEU A 46 2.32 7.62 6.40
C LEU A 46 1.52 6.33 6.55
N ALA A 47 1.91 5.46 7.49
CA ALA A 47 1.15 4.25 7.80
C ALA A 47 -0.28 4.57 8.26
N GLY A 48 -0.43 5.58 9.13
CA GLY A 48 -1.74 6.08 9.57
C GLY A 48 -2.57 6.67 8.42
N GLN A 49 -1.95 7.48 7.56
CA GLN A 49 -2.62 8.11 6.40
C GLN A 49 -3.06 7.08 5.35
N LEU A 50 -2.22 6.07 5.08
CA LEU A 50 -2.46 5.05 4.07
C LEU A 50 -3.27 3.85 4.60
N GLY A 51 -3.50 3.76 5.92
CA GLY A 51 -4.18 2.63 6.55
C GLY A 51 -3.40 1.32 6.45
N VAL A 52 -2.08 1.37 6.47
CA VAL A 52 -1.18 0.20 6.34
C VAL A 52 -0.28 0.06 7.58
N SER A 53 0.49 -1.03 7.67
CA SER A 53 1.51 -1.15 8.71
C SER A 53 2.72 -0.26 8.42
N ARG A 54 3.43 0.17 9.47
CA ARG A 54 4.72 0.89 9.37
C ARG A 54 5.71 0.20 8.42
N LEU A 55 5.80 -1.14 8.47
CA LEU A 55 6.65 -1.92 7.57
C LEU A 55 6.21 -1.81 6.10
N THR A 56 4.91 -1.72 5.84
CA THR A 56 4.37 -1.55 4.49
C THR A 56 4.63 -0.14 3.98
N ALA A 57 4.45 0.89 4.81
CA ALA A 57 4.79 2.27 4.47
C ALA A 57 6.29 2.42 4.14
N ARG A 58 7.17 1.78 4.93
CA ARG A 58 8.60 1.72 4.65
C ARG A 58 8.91 1.03 3.31
N ALA A 59 8.27 -0.10 3.01
CA ALA A 59 8.45 -0.79 1.73
C ALA A 59 7.93 0.04 0.54
N ALA A 60 6.85 0.80 0.73
CA ALA A 60 6.33 1.72 -0.27
C ALA A 60 7.30 2.88 -0.56
N LEU A 61 7.88 3.47 0.48
CA LEU A 61 8.92 4.50 0.35
C LEU A 61 10.15 3.97 -0.39
N ALA A 62 10.65 2.78 -0.02
CA ALA A 62 11.79 2.17 -0.69
C ALA A 62 11.50 1.87 -2.17
N GLU A 63 10.28 1.45 -2.50
CA GLU A 63 9.88 1.27 -3.89
C GLU A 63 9.81 2.61 -4.64
N LEU A 64 9.31 3.67 -4.00
CA LEU A 64 9.26 5.00 -4.59
C LEU A 64 10.66 5.54 -4.88
N GLU A 65 11.57 5.40 -3.92
CA GLU A 65 13.00 5.69 -4.09
C GLU A 65 13.56 4.92 -5.29
N ARG A 66 13.33 3.61 -5.38
CA ARG A 66 13.80 2.77 -6.50
C ARG A 66 13.25 3.20 -7.87
N ARG A 67 12.07 3.82 -7.93
CA ARG A 67 11.46 4.27 -9.19
C ARG A 67 12.03 5.58 -9.69
N TYR A 68 12.48 6.45 -8.79
CA TYR A 68 12.84 7.84 -9.09
C TYR A 68 14.30 8.20 -8.80
N LEU A 69 15.06 7.32 -8.15
CA LEU A 69 16.51 7.40 -7.94
C LEU A 69 17.23 6.31 -8.75
#